data_AF-A0AAD7GWD0-F1
#
_entry.id   AF-A0AAD7GWD0-F1
#
_cell.length_a   1.000
_cell.length_b   1.000
_cell.length_c   1.000
_cell.angle_alpha   90.00
_cell.angle_beta   90.00
_cell.angle_gamma   90.00
#
_symmetry.space_group_name_H-M   'P 1'
#
loop_
_entity.id
_entity.type
_entity.pdbx_description
1 polymer ?
#
loop_
_entity_poly.entity_id
_entity_poly.type
_entity_poly.pdbx_seq_one_letter_code
_entity_poly.pdbx_strand_id
1 'polypeptide(L)'
;EVVSLLIEHGANVNIVEGWLGSPALQEASTWGNEAVVRLLIPNGADVNLQGGRYGTALRAASAHGNFGVARILLQMGADVNAESTGWFGEPGTASEEARIENQNEMVALLKEYGARSDSTD
;
A
#
# COMPACT_ATOMS: atom_id res chain seq x y z
N GLU A 1 12.71 16.88 -1.14
CA GLU A 1 13.09 17.76 -2.25
C GLU A 1 13.21 17.04 -3.59
N VAL A 2 14.02 15.98 -3.74
CA VAL A 2 14.19 15.30 -5.06
C VAL A 2 12.88 14.75 -5.65
N VAL A 3 12.02 14.13 -4.84
CA VAL A 3 10.76 13.54 -5.34
C VAL A 3 9.79 14.61 -5.87
N SER A 4 9.65 15.74 -5.16
CA SER A 4 8.82 16.87 -5.60
C SER A 4 9.33 17.46 -6.92
N LEU A 5 10.65 17.66 -7.02
CA LEU A 5 11.27 18.19 -8.22
C LEU A 5 11.03 17.28 -9.44
N LEU A 6 11.14 15.96 -9.27
CA LEU A 6 10.90 15.01 -10.36
C LEU A 6 9.46 15.03 -10.86
N ILE A 7 8.48 15.11 -9.95
CA ILE A 7 7.07 15.17 -10.32
C ILE A 7 6.75 16.50 -11.02
N GLU A 8 7.28 17.63 -10.54
CA GLU A 8 7.16 18.93 -11.21
C GLU A 8 7.74 18.93 -12.63
N HIS A 9 8.76 18.11 -12.90
CA HIS A 9 9.37 17.97 -14.23
C HIS A 9 8.72 16.87 -15.08
N GLY A 10 7.52 16.41 -14.72
CA GLY A 10 6.70 15.50 -15.53
C GLY A 10 6.98 14.02 -15.32
N ALA A 11 7.68 13.63 -14.23
CA ALA A 11 7.76 12.23 -13.86
C ALA A 11 6.35 11.71 -13.51
N ASN A 12 5.93 10.65 -14.18
CA ASN A 12 4.67 9.99 -13.85
C ASN A 12 4.87 9.15 -12.57
N VAL A 13 4.23 9.56 -11.48
CA VAL A 13 4.32 8.91 -10.16
C VAL A 13 3.57 7.57 -10.09
N ASN A 14 2.68 7.31 -11.05
CA ASN A 14 1.83 6.13 -11.14
C ASN A 14 2.35 5.11 -12.16
N ILE A 15 3.65 5.09 -12.43
CA ILE A 15 4.26 4.11 -13.34
C ILE A 15 4.22 2.71 -12.72
N VAL A 16 3.74 1.75 -13.51
CA VAL A 16 3.66 0.31 -13.19
C VAL A 16 4.50 -0.51 -14.19
N GLU A 17 5.60 0.06 -14.68
CA GLU A 17 6.44 -0.55 -15.72
C GLU A 17 7.83 -0.94 -15.20
N GLY A 18 8.49 -1.88 -15.91
CA GLY A 18 9.82 -2.39 -15.55
C GLY A 18 9.78 -3.67 -14.71
N TRP A 19 10.96 -4.25 -14.43
CA TRP A 19 11.10 -5.59 -13.86
C TRP A 19 10.53 -5.76 -12.44
N LEU A 20 10.28 -4.65 -11.74
CA LEU A 20 9.61 -4.64 -10.44
C LEU A 20 8.15 -4.18 -10.51
N GLY A 21 7.78 -3.34 -11.49
CA GLY A 21 6.44 -2.78 -11.70
C GLY A 21 5.73 -2.26 -10.45
N SER A 22 6.46 -2.06 -9.36
CA SER A 22 5.97 -1.53 -8.10
C SER A 22 5.85 -0.03 -8.26
N PRO A 23 4.64 0.55 -8.07
CA PRO A 23 4.50 1.98 -7.98
C PRO A 23 5.40 2.54 -6.87
N ALA A 24 5.89 3.78 -7.04
CA ALA A 24 6.73 4.44 -6.04
C ALA A 24 6.07 4.45 -4.64
N LEU A 25 4.74 4.55 -4.59
CA LEU A 25 3.97 4.47 -3.36
C LEU A 25 4.05 3.09 -2.70
N GLN A 26 4.02 2.00 -3.48
CA GLN A 26 4.16 0.64 -2.95
C GLN A 26 5.55 0.42 -2.34
N GLU A 27 6.62 0.85 -3.02
CA GLU A 27 7.98 0.76 -2.48
C GLU A 27 8.14 1.55 -1.18
N ALA A 28 7.64 2.79 -1.15
CA ALA A 28 7.66 3.60 0.08
C ALA A 28 6.90 2.90 1.22
N SER A 29 5.82 2.19 0.90
CA SER A 29 5.03 1.42 1.86
C SER A 29 5.68 0.13 2.32
N THR A 30 6.40 -0.59 1.46
CA THR A 30 7.22 -1.76 1.82
C THR A 30 8.29 -1.38 2.82
N TRP A 31 8.96 -0.23 2.62
CA TRP A 31 10.07 0.22 3.47
C TRP A 31 9.64 1.11 4.65
N GLY A 32 8.33 1.32 4.86
CA GLY A 32 7.83 2.08 6.01
C GLY A 32 8.14 3.58 5.94
N ASN A 33 8.41 4.14 4.76
CA ASN A 33 8.87 5.52 4.61
C ASN A 33 7.69 6.51 4.60
N GLU A 34 7.19 6.84 5.79
CA GLU A 34 6.06 7.77 5.98
C GLU A 34 6.28 9.13 5.30
N ALA A 35 7.51 9.66 5.34
CA ALA A 35 7.81 10.97 4.75
C ALA A 35 7.63 10.95 3.22
N VAL A 36 8.06 9.88 2.56
CA VAL A 36 7.89 9.71 1.12
C VAL A 36 6.43 9.45 0.78
N VAL A 37 5.71 8.62 1.55
CA VAL A 37 4.26 8.39 1.35
C VAL A 37 3.47 9.71 1.43
N ARG A 38 3.75 10.53 2.45
CA ARG A 38 3.11 11.85 2.62
C ARG A 38 3.46 12.86 1.53
N LEU A 39 4.55 12.64 0.80
CA LEU A 39 4.93 13.46 -0.34
C LEU A 39 4.25 12.95 -1.62
N LEU A 40 4.27 11.65 -1.87
CA LEU A 40 3.76 11.04 -3.10
C LEU A 40 2.25 11.26 -3.28
N ILE A 41 1.44 11.01 -2.25
CA ILE A 41 -0.02 11.05 -2.36
C ILE A 41 -0.53 12.45 -2.75
N PRO A 42 -0.14 13.55 -2.06
CA PRO A 42 -0.54 14.90 -2.49
C PRO A 42 0.00 15.31 -3.87
N ASN A 43 1.06 14.66 -4.34
CA ASN A 43 1.64 14.88 -5.67
C ASN A 43 1.05 13.93 -6.74
N GLY A 44 -0.16 13.39 -6.51
CA GLY A 44 -0.93 12.66 -7.51
C GLY A 44 -0.68 11.16 -7.56
N ALA A 45 0.03 10.59 -6.58
CA ALA A 45 0.10 9.13 -6.47
C ALA A 45 -1.28 8.56 -6.16
N ASP A 46 -1.73 7.63 -7.00
CA ASP A 46 -2.97 6.90 -6.78
C ASP A 46 -2.78 5.91 -5.63
N VAL A 47 -3.47 6.19 -4.53
CA VAL A 47 -3.41 5.42 -3.29
C VAL A 47 -3.86 3.96 -3.47
N ASN A 48 -4.70 3.69 -4.47
CA ASN A 48 -5.27 2.38 -4.75
C ASN A 48 -4.68 1.72 -6.00
N LEU A 49 -3.62 2.30 -6.57
CA LEU A 49 -2.97 1.78 -7.77
C LEU A 49 -2.56 0.33 -7.57
N GLN A 50 -3.03 -0.52 -8.48
CA GLN A 50 -2.70 -1.93 -8.49
C GLN A 50 -1.44 -2.20 -9.33
N GLY A 51 -0.55 -3.04 -8.82
CA GLY A 51 0.66 -3.46 -9.51
C GLY A 51 1.74 -3.97 -8.57
N GLY A 52 2.90 -4.30 -9.13
CA GLY A 52 4.07 -4.72 -8.38
C GLY A 52 3.90 -6.00 -7.57
N ARG A 53 4.78 -6.18 -6.60
CA ARG A 53 4.90 -7.42 -5.82
C ARG A 53 3.70 -7.68 -4.91
N TYR A 54 3.08 -6.64 -4.38
CA TYR A 54 2.03 -6.75 -3.35
C TYR A 54 0.64 -6.36 -3.85
N GLY A 55 0.50 -5.96 -5.11
CA GLY A 55 -0.77 -5.48 -5.64
C GLY A 55 -1.07 -4.04 -5.20
N THR A 56 -1.24 -3.75 -3.90
CA THR A 56 -1.50 -2.38 -3.40
C THR A 56 -0.43 -1.90 -2.42
N ALA A 57 -0.33 -0.58 -2.26
CA ALA A 57 0.52 0.03 -1.24
C ALA A 57 0.11 -0.35 0.19
N LEU A 58 -1.21 -0.49 0.43
CA LEU A 58 -1.72 -0.90 1.74
C LEU A 58 -1.33 -2.34 2.06
N ARG A 59 -1.48 -3.27 1.10
CA ARG A 59 -1.06 -4.67 1.28
C ARG A 59 0.45 -4.80 1.49
N ALA A 60 1.26 -3.98 0.81
CA ALA A 60 2.70 -3.91 1.06
C ALA A 60 3.04 -3.44 2.48
N ALA A 61 2.37 -2.39 2.98
CA ALA A 61 2.58 -1.94 4.36
C ALA A 61 2.15 -3.02 5.37
N SER A 62 1.08 -3.76 5.08
CA SER A 62 0.59 -4.84 5.93
C SER A 62 1.53 -6.05 6.00
N ALA A 63 2.12 -6.47 4.87
CA ALA A 63 3.12 -7.54 4.85
C ALA A 63 4.33 -7.24 5.74
N HIS A 64 4.78 -5.98 5.76
CA HIS A 64 5.96 -5.57 6.52
C HIS A 64 5.66 -5.00 7.91
N GLY A 65 4.39 -4.99 8.34
CA GLY A 65 4.00 -4.44 9.64
C GLY A 65 4.22 -2.92 9.77
N ASN A 66 4.18 -2.17 8.67
CA ASN A 66 4.43 -0.73 8.66
C ASN A 66 3.17 0.06 9.07
N PHE A 67 2.85 0.06 10.37
CA PHE A 67 1.64 0.66 10.95
C PHE A 67 1.44 2.14 10.61
N GLY A 68 2.49 2.95 10.72
CA GLY A 68 2.41 4.38 10.46
C GLY A 68 2.03 4.65 9.01
N VAL A 69 2.64 3.93 8.07
CA VAL A 69 2.29 4.01 6.65
C VAL A 69 0.87 3.51 6.38
N ALA A 70 0.48 2.34 6.92
CA ALA A 70 -0.87 1.81 6.73
C ALA A 70 -1.94 2.83 7.20
N ARG A 71 -1.71 3.47 8.35
CA ARG A 71 -2.60 4.49 8.89
C ARG A 71 -2.69 5.73 7.98
N ILE A 72 -1.57 6.17 7.41
CA ILE A 72 -1.55 7.27 6.43
C ILE A 72 -2.34 6.89 5.18
N LEU A 73 -2.09 5.72 4.60
CA LEU A 73 -2.78 5.25 3.40
C LEU A 73 -4.30 5.19 3.61
N LEU A 74 -4.74 4.62 4.74
CA LEU A 74 -6.16 4.54 5.10
C LEU A 74 -6.79 5.92 5.28
N GLN A 75 -6.10 6.85 5.97
CA GLN A 75 -6.55 8.24 6.10
C GLN A 75 -6.64 8.97 4.75
N MET A 76 -5.83 8.56 3.78
CA MET A 76 -5.79 9.12 2.43
C MET A 76 -6.70 8.39 1.44
N GLY A 77 -7.60 7.51 1.92
CA GLY A 77 -8.61 6.86 1.09
C GLY A 77 -8.17 5.56 0.42
N ALA A 78 -7.16 4.87 0.96
CA ALA A 78 -6.88 3.50 0.57
C ALA A 78 -8.12 2.61 0.85
N ASP A 79 -8.52 1.81 -0.13
CA ASP A 79 -9.57 0.81 0.03
C ASP A 79 -9.02 -0.35 0.86
N VAL A 80 -9.49 -0.41 2.11
CA VAL A 80 -9.10 -1.43 3.09
C VAL A 80 -9.46 -2.85 2.65
N ASN A 81 -10.47 -2.99 1.78
CA ASN A 81 -10.95 -4.28 1.27
C ASN A 81 -10.53 -4.51 -0.19
N ALA A 82 -9.57 -3.73 -0.71
CA ALA A 82 -9.04 -3.95 -2.05
C ALA A 82 -8.39 -5.33 -2.15
N GLU A 83 -9.02 -6.20 -2.93
CA GLU A 83 -8.40 -7.44 -3.38
C GLU A 83 -7.44 -7.13 -4.52
N SER A 84 -6.22 -7.63 -4.39
CA SER A 84 -5.20 -7.50 -5.44
C SER A 84 -4.38 -8.76 -5.50
N THR A 85 -3.74 -8.99 -6.65
CA THR A 85 -2.80 -10.10 -6.85
C THR A 85 -1.47 -9.47 -7.20
N GLY A 86 -0.52 -9.54 -6.27
CA GLY A 86 0.86 -9.20 -6.56
C GLY A 86 1.47 -10.22 -7.52
N TRP A 87 2.53 -9.84 -8.25
CA TRP A 87 3.11 -10.71 -9.29
C TRP A 87 3.59 -12.09 -8.83
N PHE A 88 3.88 -12.26 -7.54
CA PHE A 88 4.35 -13.52 -6.96
C PHE A 88 3.46 -14.00 -5.80
N GLY A 89 2.31 -13.37 -5.58
CA GLY A 89 1.46 -13.61 -4.42
C GLY A 89 0.09 -14.13 -4.82
N GLU A 90 -0.57 -14.80 -3.87
CA GLU A 90 -1.98 -15.16 -4.01
C GLU A 90 -2.87 -13.90 -4.01
N PRO A 91 -4.03 -13.93 -4.69
CA PRO A 91 -5.05 -12.89 -4.52
C PRO A 91 -5.39 -12.72 -3.04
N GLY A 92 -5.53 -11.48 -2.60
CA GLY A 92 -5.89 -11.20 -1.22
C GLY A 92 -5.87 -9.72 -0.86
N THR A 93 -6.44 -9.44 0.30
CA THR A 93 -6.54 -8.13 0.93
C THR A 93 -5.33 -7.84 1.83
N ALA A 94 -5.21 -6.58 2.27
CA ALA A 94 -4.23 -6.19 3.26
C ALA A 94 -4.41 -6.91 4.62
N SER A 95 -5.66 -7.25 4.96
CA SER A 95 -6.00 -7.97 6.21
C SER A 95 -5.54 -9.42 6.17
N GLU A 96 -5.76 -10.11 5.05
CA GLU A 96 -5.30 -11.49 4.85
C GLU A 96 -3.78 -11.57 4.85
N GLU A 97 -3.11 -10.63 4.17
CA GLU A 97 -1.64 -10.54 4.17
C GLU A 97 -1.09 -10.33 5.59
N ALA A 98 -1.68 -9.40 6.35
CA ALA A 98 -1.29 -9.17 7.74
C ALA A 98 -1.44 -10.44 8.60
N ARG A 99 -2.43 -11.30 8.33
CA ARG A 99 -2.58 -12.57 9.05
C ARG A 99 -1.50 -13.58 8.67
N ILE A 100 -1.18 -13.71 7.37
CA ILE A 100 -0.13 -14.60 6.88
C ILE A 100 1.21 -14.26 7.55
N GLU A 101 1.51 -12.96 7.66
CA GLU A 101 2.74 -12.45 8.26
C GLU A 101 2.67 -12.29 9.80
N ASN A 102 1.61 -12.80 10.44
CA ASN A 102 1.40 -12.77 11.90
C ASN A 102 1.37 -11.35 12.53
N GLN A 103 0.92 -10.35 11.78
CA GLN A 103 0.82 -8.95 12.17
C GLN A 103 -0.50 -8.65 12.89
N ASN A 104 -0.67 -9.15 14.11
CA ASN A 104 -1.95 -9.05 14.86
C ASN A 104 -2.43 -7.60 15.08
N GLU A 105 -1.52 -6.69 15.40
CA GLU A 105 -1.87 -5.26 15.53
C GLU A 105 -2.31 -4.66 14.19
N MET A 106 -1.82 -5.18 13.06
CA MET A 106 -2.14 -4.62 11.74
C MET A 106 -3.54 -5.04 11.36
N VAL A 107 -3.90 -6.29 11.64
CA VAL A 107 -5.28 -6.76 11.52
C VAL A 107 -6.23 -5.92 12.38
N ALA A 108 -5.83 -5.56 13.61
CA ALA A 108 -6.64 -4.70 14.46
C ALA A 108 -6.82 -3.29 13.87
N LEU A 109 -5.75 -2.68 13.36
CA LEU A 109 -5.81 -1.39 12.66
C LEU A 109 -6.71 -1.47 11.43
N LEU A 110 -6.56 -2.48 10.58
CA LEU A 110 -7.36 -2.62 9.37
C LEU A 110 -8.85 -2.80 9.71
N LYS A 111 -9.18 -3.53 10.77
CA LYS A 111 -10.56 -3.65 11.28
C LYS A 111 -11.15 -2.32 11.76
N GLU A 112 -10.35 -1.46 12.40
CA GLU A 112 -10.78 -0.10 12.78
C GLU A 112 -11.24 0.71 11.56
N TYR A 113 -10.65 0.46 10.39
CA TYR A 113 -10.99 1.12 9.13
C TYR A 113 -11.98 0.34 8.26
N GLY A 114 -12.60 -0.72 8.79
CA GLY A 114 -13.67 -1.45 8.09
C GLY A 114 -13.21 -2.63 7.24
N ALA A 115 -12.03 -3.20 7.52
CA ALA A 115 -11.66 -4.50 6.98
C ALA A 115 -12.70 -5.55 7.39
N ARG A 116 -13.20 -6.30 6.40
CA ARG A 116 -14.14 -7.40 6.66
C ARG A 116 -13.47 -8.43 7.57
N SER A 117 -14.23 -8.96 8.52
CA SER A 117 -13.83 -10.19 9.19
C SER A 117 -14.04 -11.32 8.19
N ASP A 118 -12.97 -12.05 7.86
CA ASP A 118 -13.04 -13.28 7.06
C ASP A 118 -13.75 -14.43 7.81
N SER A 119 -14.72 -14.09 8.68
CA SER A 119 -15.71 -15.03 9.18
C SER A 119 -16.75 -15.19 8.08
N THR A 120 -16.63 -16.28 7.33
CA THR A 120 -17.81 -16.99 6.88
C THR A 120 -18.68 -17.23 8.12
N ASP A 121 -19.68 -16.38 8.34
CA ASP A 121 -20.84 -16.75 9.16
C ASP A 121 -21.59 -17.90 8.48
#